data_AF-A0A9N9N3J8-F1
#
_entry.id   AF-A0A9N9N3J8-F1
#
_cell.length_a   1.000
_cell.length_b   1.000
_cell.length_c   1.000
_cell.angle_alpha   90.00
_cell.angle_beta   90.00
_cell.angle_gamma   90.00
#
_symmetry.space_group_name_H-M   'P 1'
#
loop_
_entity.id
_entity.type
_entity.pdbx_description
1 polymer ?
#
loop_
_entity_poly.entity_id
_entity_poly.type
_entity_poly.pdbx_seq_one_letter_code
_entity_poly.pdbx_strand_id
1 'polypeptide(L)'
;MLSTFNHRMKSFESQLQKTSPTTDTDALAADFVAFKQFICTTLRTMQYQIEWVAREVDRIEMRGRQKILLLHGVGEMPGSGRPRPILFKVRDVNMRDEIWAAKTGLEGSEVTLSEFLTKARHSVFMEARQRLGVSKCWTREWQVFVLGPSGTRHRVECSEDLGEIVSKQSKPTPLAVVTKEPVISRARRGATSKK
;
A
#
# COMPACT_ATOMS: atom_id res chain seq x y z
N MET A 1 42.79 44.94 -20.89
CA MET A 1 41.52 44.17 -20.88
C MET A 1 40.82 44.21 -19.52
N LEU A 2 41.48 43.87 -18.42
CA LEU A 2 40.87 43.91 -17.07
C LEU A 2 40.48 45.32 -16.60
N SER A 3 41.27 46.34 -16.96
CA SER A 3 41.00 47.76 -16.64
C SER A 3 39.75 48.31 -17.33
N THR A 4 39.57 48.00 -18.61
CA THR A 4 38.40 48.38 -19.42
C THR A 4 37.12 47.73 -18.89
N PHE A 5 37.23 46.47 -18.47
CA PHE A 5 36.13 45.72 -17.84
C PHE A 5 35.72 46.36 -16.50
N ASN A 6 36.68 46.63 -15.62
CA ASN A 6 36.41 47.27 -14.32
C ASN A 6 35.81 48.67 -14.50
N HIS A 7 36.23 49.42 -15.52
CA HIS A 7 35.65 50.73 -15.79
C HIS A 7 34.21 50.62 -16.31
N ARG A 8 33.93 49.68 -17.21
CA ARG A 8 32.55 49.39 -17.66
C ARG A 8 31.66 48.94 -16.51
N MET A 9 32.18 48.08 -15.63
CA MET A 9 31.43 47.59 -14.46
C MET A 9 31.09 48.73 -13.50
N LYS A 10 32.05 49.60 -13.19
CA LYS A 10 31.81 50.79 -12.36
C LYS A 10 30.82 51.78 -12.99
N SER A 11 30.89 51.96 -14.31
CA SER A 11 29.95 52.80 -15.05
C SER A 11 28.53 52.24 -14.99
N PHE A 12 28.41 50.91 -15.11
CA PHE A 12 27.15 50.18 -15.03
C PHE A 12 26.54 50.21 -13.62
N GLU A 13 27.34 49.97 -12.57
CA GLU A 13 26.93 50.09 -11.17
C GLU A 13 26.47 51.52 -10.84
N SER A 14 27.19 52.53 -11.34
CA SER A 14 26.80 53.94 -11.17
C SER A 14 25.50 54.30 -11.91
N GLN A 15 25.16 53.58 -12.99
CA GLN A 15 23.88 53.74 -13.69
C GLN A 15 22.73 53.08 -12.91
N LEU A 16 22.95 51.89 -12.36
CA LEU A 16 21.99 51.18 -11.48
C LEU A 16 21.68 51.93 -10.19
N GLN A 17 22.67 52.64 -9.62
CA GLN A 17 22.46 53.47 -8.42
C GLN A 17 21.78 54.81 -8.72
N LYS A 18 21.87 55.31 -9.96
CA LYS A 18 21.18 56.53 -10.41
C LYS A 18 19.71 56.28 -10.73
N THR A 19 19.36 55.08 -11.17
CA THR A 19 17.99 54.60 -11.12
C THR A 19 17.65 54.32 -9.66
N SER A 20 16.84 55.16 -9.00
CA SER A 20 16.17 54.76 -7.75
C SER A 20 15.55 53.38 -7.93
N PRO A 21 15.38 52.54 -6.88
CA PRO A 21 14.63 51.30 -7.00
C PRO A 21 13.26 51.64 -7.58
N THR A 22 13.11 51.46 -8.88
CA THR A 22 11.86 51.70 -9.56
C THR A 22 10.97 50.55 -9.10
N THR A 23 9.75 50.88 -8.70
CA THR A 23 8.67 49.96 -8.30
C THR A 23 8.62 48.66 -9.12
N ASP A 24 9.09 48.72 -10.37
CA ASP A 24 9.20 47.66 -11.36
C ASP A 24 10.06 46.43 -10.95
N THR A 25 11.23 46.60 -10.31
CA THR A 25 12.08 45.42 -9.97
C THR A 25 11.55 44.65 -8.76
N ASP A 26 11.02 45.38 -7.78
CA ASP A 26 10.40 44.79 -6.59
C ASP A 26 9.05 44.14 -6.95
N ALA A 27 8.29 44.75 -7.88
CA ALA A 27 7.10 44.15 -8.46
C ALA A 27 7.44 42.86 -9.23
N LEU A 28 8.47 42.87 -10.07
CA LEU A 28 8.91 41.66 -10.80
C LEU A 28 9.37 40.54 -9.85
N ALA A 29 10.05 40.88 -8.75
CA ALA A 29 10.43 39.92 -7.73
C ALA A 29 9.20 39.30 -7.04
N ALA A 30 8.20 40.12 -6.72
CA ALA A 30 6.93 39.66 -6.17
C ALA A 30 6.17 38.76 -7.16
N ASP A 31 6.09 39.16 -8.43
CA ASP A 31 5.46 38.37 -9.50
C ASP A 31 6.17 37.04 -9.74
N PHE A 32 7.51 37.03 -9.70
CA PHE A 32 8.28 35.79 -9.80
C PHE A 32 8.01 34.84 -8.63
N VAL A 33 7.93 35.37 -7.40
CA VAL A 33 7.59 34.56 -6.22
C VAL A 33 6.16 34.03 -6.32
N ALA A 34 5.21 34.86 -6.72
CA ALA A 34 3.82 34.46 -6.93
C ALA A 34 3.70 33.36 -8.00
N PHE A 35 4.38 33.53 -9.13
CA PHE A 35 4.45 32.54 -10.20
C PHE A 35 5.07 31.22 -9.69
N LYS A 36 6.20 31.27 -8.99
CA LYS A 36 6.85 30.07 -8.43
C LYS A 36 5.92 29.34 -7.47
N GLN A 37 5.26 30.08 -6.57
CA GLN A 37 4.28 29.51 -5.64
C GLN A 37 3.10 28.88 -6.37
N PHE A 38 2.58 29.56 -7.39
CA PHE A 38 1.50 29.06 -8.24
C PHE A 38 1.91 27.76 -8.94
N ILE A 39 3.08 27.70 -9.58
CA ILE A 39 3.57 26.50 -10.26
C ILE A 39 3.78 25.36 -9.27
N CYS A 40 4.46 25.61 -8.14
CA CYS A 40 4.66 24.57 -7.12
C CYS A 40 3.33 24.04 -6.55
N THR A 41 2.35 24.92 -6.35
CA THR A 41 1.03 24.54 -5.85
C THR A 41 0.25 23.74 -6.89
N THR A 42 0.29 24.18 -8.15
CA THR A 42 -0.36 23.48 -9.27
C THR A 42 0.21 22.09 -9.45
N LEU A 43 1.54 21.94 -9.46
CA LEU A 43 2.21 20.64 -9.58
C LEU A 43 1.87 19.70 -8.43
N ARG A 44 1.86 20.20 -7.17
CA ARG A 44 1.43 19.39 -6.01
C ARG A 44 -0.02 18.94 -6.14
N THR A 45 -0.89 19.84 -6.59
CA THR A 45 -2.31 19.53 -6.78
C THR A 45 -2.50 18.47 -7.87
N MET A 46 -1.81 18.59 -8.99
CA MET A 46 -1.82 17.58 -10.05
C MET A 46 -1.30 16.23 -9.57
N GLN A 47 -0.21 16.22 -8.78
CA GLN A 47 0.30 14.99 -8.18
C GLN A 47 -0.78 14.31 -7.32
N TYR A 48 -1.42 15.04 -6.42
CA TYR A 48 -2.50 14.49 -5.58
C TYR A 48 -3.69 13.97 -6.41
N GLN A 49 -4.09 14.71 -7.45
CA GLN A 49 -5.18 14.29 -8.34
C GLN A 49 -4.84 13.00 -9.08
N ILE A 50 -3.63 12.87 -9.62
CA ILE A 50 -3.17 11.67 -10.31
C ILE A 50 -3.16 10.47 -9.35
N GLU A 51 -2.64 10.64 -8.14
CA GLU A 51 -2.64 9.57 -7.13
C GLU A 51 -4.06 9.15 -6.75
N TRP A 52 -5.00 10.10 -6.65
CA TRP A 52 -6.39 9.79 -6.35
C TRP A 52 -7.07 9.03 -7.48
N VAL A 53 -6.87 9.47 -8.73
CA VAL A 53 -7.38 8.79 -9.92
C VAL A 53 -6.78 7.37 -10.02
N ALA A 54 -5.49 7.20 -9.76
CA ALA A 54 -4.85 5.89 -9.77
C ALA A 54 -5.50 4.91 -8.77
N ARG A 55 -5.80 5.37 -7.55
CA ARG A 55 -6.53 4.56 -6.55
C ARG A 55 -7.94 4.21 -7.00
N GLU A 56 -8.64 5.15 -7.64
CA GLU A 56 -9.99 4.92 -8.11
C GLU A 56 -10.05 3.94 -9.29
N VAL A 57 -9.10 4.02 -10.22
CA VAL A 57 -8.93 3.06 -11.32
C VAL A 57 -8.67 1.66 -10.76
N ASP A 58 -7.78 1.51 -9.77
CA ASP A 58 -7.54 0.23 -9.10
C ASP A 58 -8.83 -0.32 -8.45
N ARG A 59 -9.62 0.54 -7.79
CA ARG A 59 -10.89 0.15 -7.17
C ARG A 59 -11.88 -0.38 -8.20
N ILE A 60 -12.02 0.29 -9.34
CA ILE A 60 -12.91 -0.12 -10.43
C ILE A 60 -12.44 -1.44 -11.04
N GLU A 61 -11.14 -1.56 -11.33
CA GLU A 61 -10.54 -2.80 -11.84
C GLU A 61 -10.77 -3.96 -10.87
N MET A 62 -10.58 -3.71 -9.56
CA MET A 62 -10.78 -4.72 -8.54
C MET A 62 -12.24 -5.13 -8.41
N ARG A 63 -13.19 -4.20 -8.56
CA ARG A 63 -14.61 -4.51 -8.62
C ARG A 63 -14.93 -5.50 -9.75
N GLY A 64 -14.29 -5.35 -10.91
CA GLY A 64 -14.43 -6.29 -12.03
C GLY A 64 -13.88 -7.69 -11.75
N ARG A 65 -12.92 -7.82 -10.82
CA ARG A 65 -12.27 -9.09 -10.43
C ARG A 65 -12.95 -9.78 -9.25
N GLN A 66 -13.97 -9.18 -8.63
CA GLN A 66 -14.60 -9.71 -7.41
C GLN A 66 -15.35 -11.04 -7.56
N LYS A 67 -15.40 -11.60 -8.77
CA LYS A 67 -16.03 -12.90 -9.03
C LYS A 67 -15.01 -13.89 -9.58
N ILE A 68 -13.73 -13.61 -9.42
CA ILE A 68 -12.65 -14.34 -10.06
C ILE A 68 -11.70 -14.87 -9.01
N LEU A 69 -11.34 -16.13 -9.14
CA LEU A 69 -10.31 -16.79 -8.36
C LEU A 69 -9.27 -17.40 -9.30
N LEU A 70 -8.06 -17.58 -8.78
CA LEU A 70 -6.97 -18.26 -9.46
C LEU A 70 -6.74 -19.62 -8.82
N LEU A 71 -6.69 -20.65 -9.65
CA LEU A 71 -6.32 -22.01 -9.30
C LEU A 71 -4.91 -22.30 -9.80
N HIS A 72 -3.99 -22.61 -8.89
CA HIS A 72 -2.59 -22.94 -9.21
C HIS A 72 -2.34 -24.43 -9.05
N GLY A 73 -1.32 -24.96 -9.72
CA GLY A 73 -0.86 -26.34 -9.52
C GLY A 73 -1.67 -27.39 -10.28
N VAL A 74 -2.52 -26.97 -11.23
CA VAL A 74 -3.22 -27.90 -12.12
C VAL A 74 -2.23 -28.41 -13.15
N GLY A 75 -1.97 -29.72 -13.17
CA GLY A 75 -1.01 -30.34 -14.08
C GLY A 75 -1.28 -30.01 -15.55
N GLU A 76 -0.21 -29.72 -16.28
CA GLU A 76 -0.23 -29.53 -17.73
C GLU A 76 0.40 -30.75 -18.44
N MET A 77 0.42 -30.74 -19.78
CA MET A 77 1.01 -31.79 -20.59
C MET A 77 2.51 -32.01 -20.25
N PRO A 78 3.02 -33.25 -20.35
CA PRO A 78 4.44 -33.51 -20.10
C PRO A 78 5.33 -32.63 -20.98
N GLY A 79 6.22 -31.85 -20.36
CA GLY A 79 7.17 -30.97 -21.06
C GLY A 79 6.80 -29.49 -21.08
N SER A 80 5.59 -29.10 -20.66
CA SER A 80 5.33 -27.71 -20.27
C SER A 80 5.98 -27.46 -18.90
N GLY A 81 6.62 -26.29 -18.71
CA GLY A 81 7.32 -25.93 -17.48
C GLY A 81 6.42 -25.76 -16.26
N ARG A 82 6.53 -24.63 -15.55
CA ARG A 82 5.66 -24.36 -14.39
C ARG A 82 4.20 -24.26 -14.86
N PRO A 83 3.25 -24.99 -14.24
CA PRO A 83 1.84 -24.94 -14.64
C PRO A 83 1.27 -23.52 -14.55
N ARG A 84 0.50 -23.11 -15.56
CA ARG A 84 -0.14 -21.81 -15.61
C ARG A 84 -1.35 -21.78 -14.67
N PRO A 85 -1.58 -20.66 -13.97
CA PRO A 85 -2.78 -20.51 -13.16
C PRO A 85 -4.04 -20.50 -14.04
N ILE A 86 -5.07 -21.24 -13.64
CA ILE A 86 -6.39 -21.19 -14.26
C ILE A 86 -7.19 -20.09 -13.58
N LEU A 87 -7.65 -19.14 -14.38
CA LEU A 87 -8.60 -18.11 -13.96
C LEU A 87 -10.01 -18.64 -14.17
N PHE A 88 -10.81 -18.72 -13.12
CA PHE A 88 -12.22 -19.06 -13.26
C PHE A 88 -13.11 -17.99 -12.64
N LYS A 89 -14.15 -17.62 -13.39
CA LYS A 89 -15.14 -16.60 -13.01
C LYS A 89 -16.44 -17.28 -12.60
N VAL A 90 -16.92 -16.92 -11.42
CA VAL A 90 -18.17 -17.43 -10.86
C VAL A 90 -19.33 -16.45 -11.08
N ARG A 91 -20.56 -16.93 -10.89
CA ARG A 91 -21.81 -16.17 -11.12
C ARG A 91 -21.86 -14.86 -10.33
N ASP A 92 -21.59 -14.94 -9.04
CA ASP A 92 -21.68 -13.83 -8.10
C ASP A 92 -20.65 -13.95 -6.97
N VAL A 93 -20.58 -12.89 -6.16
CA VAL A 93 -19.59 -12.76 -5.09
C VAL A 93 -19.89 -13.72 -3.94
N ASN A 94 -21.16 -14.08 -3.70
CA ASN A 94 -21.54 -14.99 -2.63
C ASN A 94 -21.03 -16.41 -2.94
N MET A 95 -21.25 -16.89 -4.17
CA MET A 95 -20.71 -18.18 -4.61
C MET A 95 -19.17 -18.17 -4.58
N ARG A 96 -18.54 -17.04 -4.90
CA ARG A 96 -17.08 -16.87 -4.74
C ARG A 96 -16.67 -17.06 -3.28
N ASP A 97 -17.36 -16.38 -2.36
CA ASP A 97 -17.06 -16.39 -0.93
C ASP A 97 -17.25 -17.79 -0.32
N GLU A 98 -18.29 -18.52 -0.75
CA GLU A 98 -18.51 -19.92 -0.36
C GLU A 98 -17.35 -20.82 -0.80
N ILE A 99 -16.92 -20.71 -2.07
CA ILE A 99 -15.76 -21.46 -2.59
C ILE A 99 -14.48 -21.08 -1.82
N TRP A 100 -14.29 -19.79 -1.53
CA TRP A 100 -13.12 -19.31 -0.78
C TRP A 100 -13.10 -19.83 0.65
N ALA A 101 -14.26 -19.91 1.32
CA ALA A 101 -14.39 -20.47 2.65
C ALA A 101 -14.11 -21.99 2.67
N ALA A 102 -14.54 -22.71 1.63
CA ALA A 102 -14.32 -24.14 1.47
C ALA A 102 -12.89 -24.54 1.05
N LYS A 103 -12.00 -23.57 0.82
CA LYS A 103 -10.64 -23.81 0.27
C LYS A 103 -9.77 -24.76 1.11
N THR A 104 -10.06 -24.91 2.41
CA THR A 104 -9.35 -25.85 3.29
C THR A 104 -9.54 -27.30 2.86
N GLY A 105 -10.59 -27.61 2.09
CA GLY A 105 -10.76 -28.93 1.45
C GLY A 105 -9.70 -29.25 0.39
N LEU A 106 -8.89 -28.27 -0.02
CA LEU A 106 -7.74 -28.46 -0.91
C LEU A 106 -6.43 -28.71 -0.14
N GLU A 107 -6.44 -28.63 1.20
CA GLU A 107 -5.25 -28.92 2.01
C GLU A 107 -4.83 -30.39 1.80
N GLY A 108 -3.54 -30.60 1.55
CA GLY A 108 -3.00 -31.91 1.18
C GLY A 108 -3.05 -32.23 -0.32
N SER A 109 -3.70 -31.40 -1.13
CA SER A 109 -3.57 -31.47 -2.60
C SER A 109 -2.40 -30.61 -3.10
N GLU A 110 -1.97 -30.83 -4.34
CA GLU A 110 -0.96 -29.99 -5.03
C GLU A 110 -1.55 -28.67 -5.56
N VAL A 111 -2.87 -28.49 -5.42
CA VAL A 111 -3.61 -27.36 -5.98
C VAL A 111 -3.85 -26.30 -4.92
N THR A 112 -3.68 -25.03 -5.28
CA THR A 112 -3.93 -23.91 -4.36
C THR A 112 -4.83 -22.85 -4.97
N LEU A 113 -5.62 -22.19 -4.11
CA LEU A 113 -6.57 -21.16 -4.47
C LEU A 113 -6.08 -19.79 -4.00
N SER A 114 -6.20 -18.77 -4.84
CA SER A 114 -5.86 -17.38 -4.48
C SER A 114 -6.84 -16.37 -5.09
N GLU A 115 -6.99 -15.22 -4.44
CA GLU A 115 -7.78 -14.10 -4.97
C GLU A 115 -7.09 -13.48 -6.21
N PHE A 116 -7.89 -13.09 -7.21
CA PHE A 116 -7.36 -12.43 -8.40
C PHE A 116 -7.17 -10.93 -8.19
N LEU A 117 -6.07 -10.56 -7.53
CA LEU A 117 -5.72 -9.17 -7.22
C LEU A 117 -5.29 -8.36 -8.45
N THR A 118 -5.34 -7.02 -8.36
CA THR A 118 -4.74 -6.10 -9.33
C THR A 118 -3.23 -6.20 -9.22
N LYS A 119 -2.51 -5.71 -10.23
CA LYS A 119 -1.04 -5.70 -10.20
C LYS A 119 -0.51 -4.94 -8.98
N ALA A 120 -1.12 -3.78 -8.64
CA ALA A 120 -0.73 -2.97 -7.49
C ALA A 120 -0.90 -3.74 -6.18
N ARG A 121 -2.09 -4.28 -5.90
CA ARG A 121 -2.38 -5.06 -4.68
C ARG A 121 -1.55 -6.33 -4.59
N HIS A 122 -1.37 -7.03 -5.70
CA HIS A 122 -0.52 -8.22 -5.75
C HIS A 122 0.94 -7.87 -5.43
N SER A 123 1.46 -6.75 -5.95
CA SER A 123 2.82 -6.29 -5.64
C SER A 123 2.98 -6.03 -4.14
N VAL A 124 2.06 -5.26 -3.55
CA VAL A 124 2.05 -4.98 -2.11
C VAL A 124 1.93 -6.25 -1.27
N PHE A 125 1.09 -7.20 -1.71
CA PHE A 125 0.94 -8.50 -1.03
C PHE A 125 2.22 -9.33 -1.06
N MET A 126 2.90 -9.38 -2.21
CA MET A 126 4.17 -10.12 -2.34
C MET A 126 5.29 -9.46 -1.56
N GLU A 127 5.35 -8.13 -1.56
CA GLU A 127 6.29 -7.36 -0.75
C GLU A 127 6.04 -7.59 0.75
N ALA A 128 4.79 -7.56 1.20
CA ALA A 128 4.43 -7.86 2.58
C ALA A 128 4.89 -9.27 3.00
N ARG A 129 4.66 -10.27 2.13
CA ARG A 129 5.11 -11.66 2.37
C ARG A 129 6.62 -11.76 2.44
N GLN A 130 7.35 -11.01 1.63
CA GLN A 130 8.82 -10.96 1.66
C GLN A 130 9.34 -10.37 2.98
N ARG A 131 8.68 -9.32 3.50
CA ARG A 131 9.13 -8.61 4.72
C ARG A 131 8.68 -9.27 6.03
N LEU A 132 7.45 -9.78 6.08
CA LEU A 132 6.81 -10.25 7.32
C LEU A 132 6.66 -11.78 7.39
N GLY A 133 6.81 -12.47 6.26
CA GLY A 133 6.54 -13.89 6.12
C GLY A 133 5.10 -14.20 5.71
N VAL A 134 4.91 -15.35 5.08
CA VAL A 134 3.64 -15.78 4.48
C VAL A 134 2.52 -15.88 5.51
N SER A 135 2.78 -16.42 6.70
CA SER A 135 1.76 -16.66 7.73
C SER A 135 1.17 -15.37 8.32
N LYS A 136 1.86 -14.24 8.15
CA LYS A 136 1.43 -12.92 8.64
C LYS A 136 0.70 -12.10 7.59
N CYS A 137 0.52 -12.61 6.37
CA CYS A 137 -0.10 -11.88 5.28
C CYS A 137 -1.24 -12.68 4.69
N TRP A 138 -2.42 -12.08 4.55
CA TRP A 138 -3.54 -12.72 3.88
C TRP A 138 -4.35 -11.69 3.11
N THR A 139 -5.24 -12.20 2.27
CA THR A 139 -6.17 -11.38 1.52
C THR A 139 -7.59 -11.72 1.97
N ARG A 140 -8.45 -10.71 2.03
CA ARG A 140 -9.86 -10.85 2.38
C ARG A 140 -10.63 -9.74 1.71
N GLU A 141 -11.76 -10.07 1.11
CA GLU A 141 -12.62 -9.08 0.44
C GLU A 141 -11.80 -8.21 -0.54
N TRP A 142 -10.84 -8.86 -1.24
CA TRP A 142 -9.97 -8.22 -2.23
C TRP A 142 -8.96 -7.21 -1.68
N GLN A 143 -8.87 -7.10 -0.37
CA GLN A 143 -7.93 -6.22 0.33
C GLN A 143 -6.78 -7.04 0.90
N VAL A 144 -5.63 -6.40 0.99
CA VAL A 144 -4.42 -7.00 1.58
C VAL A 144 -4.38 -6.65 3.05
N PHE A 145 -4.16 -7.67 3.88
CA PHE A 145 -4.00 -7.52 5.32
C PHE A 145 -2.68 -8.14 5.77
N VAL A 146 -2.09 -7.51 6.79
CA VAL A 146 -0.87 -7.97 7.44
C VAL A 146 -1.03 -7.97 8.96
N LEU A 147 -0.30 -8.86 9.61
CA LEU A 147 -0.13 -8.88 11.06
C LEU A 147 1.11 -8.07 11.44
N GLY A 148 0.90 -6.95 12.12
CA GLY A 148 1.97 -6.11 12.62
C GLY A 148 2.76 -6.80 13.75
N PRO A 149 3.94 -6.25 14.11
CA PRO A 149 4.77 -6.80 15.20
C PRO A 149 4.06 -6.87 16.55
N SER A 150 3.09 -5.98 16.80
CA SER A 150 2.26 -5.95 18.01
C SER A 150 1.19 -7.05 18.07
N GLY A 151 1.02 -7.84 17.01
CA GLY A 151 -0.11 -8.77 16.86
C GLY A 151 -1.39 -8.10 16.36
N THR A 152 -1.37 -6.80 16.05
CA THR A 152 -2.51 -6.08 15.49
C THR A 152 -2.62 -6.32 13.99
N ARG A 153 -3.85 -6.45 13.48
CA ARG A 153 -4.13 -6.61 12.04
C ARG A 153 -4.23 -5.25 11.38
N HIS A 154 -3.58 -5.09 10.22
CA HIS A 154 -3.58 -3.85 9.45
C HIS A 154 -3.98 -4.13 8.01
N ARG A 155 -4.82 -3.27 7.43
CA ARG A 155 -5.03 -3.22 5.98
C ARG A 155 -3.88 -2.45 5.34
N VAL A 156 -3.46 -2.88 4.15
CA VAL A 156 -2.34 -2.29 3.41
C VAL A 156 -2.77 -2.05 1.98
N GLU A 157 -2.53 -0.83 1.48
CA GLU A 157 -2.83 -0.43 0.10
C GLU A 157 -1.57 -0.09 -0.69
N CYS A 158 -0.49 0.34 -0.02
CA CYS A 158 0.78 0.69 -0.65
C CYS A 158 2.01 0.22 0.15
N SER A 159 3.20 0.44 -0.42
CA SER A 159 4.47 0.09 0.22
C SER A 159 4.79 0.96 1.44
N GLU A 160 4.32 2.20 1.47
CA GLU A 160 4.49 3.14 2.58
C GLU A 160 3.76 2.64 3.84
N ASP A 161 2.53 2.15 3.68
CA ASP A 161 1.76 1.52 4.77
C ASP A 161 2.56 0.39 5.43
N LEU A 162 3.23 -0.45 4.63
CA LEU A 162 4.11 -1.52 5.14
C LEU A 162 5.29 -0.96 5.93
N GLY A 163 5.89 0.13 5.45
CA GLY A 163 6.99 0.82 6.13
C GLY A 163 6.58 1.34 7.52
N GLU A 164 5.41 1.94 7.64
CA GLU A 164 4.89 2.44 8.92
C GLU A 164 4.59 1.32 9.93
N ILE A 165 4.09 0.17 9.46
CA ILE A 165 3.76 -0.97 10.32
C ILE A 165 5.03 -1.65 10.83
N VAL A 166 6.07 -1.75 9.99
CA VAL A 166 7.36 -2.35 10.36
C VAL A 166 8.16 -1.41 11.27
N SER A 167 8.19 -0.11 10.99
CA SER A 167 8.98 0.87 11.75
C SER A 167 8.49 1.11 13.18
N LYS A 168 7.22 0.80 13.51
CA LYS A 168 6.68 0.83 14.88
C LYS A 168 7.33 -0.19 15.84
N GLN A 169 8.36 -0.92 15.41
CA GLN A 169 9.19 -1.84 16.21
C GLN A 169 10.00 -1.20 17.36
N SER A 170 10.17 0.13 17.43
CA SER A 170 11.18 0.75 18.31
C SER A 170 10.71 1.41 19.62
N LYS A 171 9.43 1.29 20.02
CA LYS A 171 9.00 1.79 21.35
C LYS A 171 8.61 0.65 22.30
N PRO A 172 9.41 0.36 23.35
CA PRO A 172 8.93 -0.47 24.44
C PRO A 172 7.83 0.33 25.16
N THR A 173 6.60 -0.15 25.06
CA THR A 173 5.50 0.37 25.90
C THR A 173 5.64 -0.29 27.28
N PRO A 174 5.61 0.47 28.40
CA PRO A 174 5.74 -0.10 29.73
C PRO A 174 4.61 -1.09 30.01
N LEU A 175 4.98 -2.23 30.61
CA LEU A 175 4.10 -3.30 31.06
C LEU A 175 2.93 -2.73 31.89
N ALA A 176 1.72 -2.77 31.32
CA ALA A 176 0.50 -2.66 32.11
C ALA A 176 0.36 -3.94 32.94
N VAL A 177 0.31 -3.76 34.26
CA VAL A 177 0.12 -4.80 35.27
C VAL A 177 -1.16 -5.59 34.97
N VAL A 178 -1.00 -6.88 34.69
CA VAL A 178 -2.11 -7.84 34.60
C VAL A 178 -2.51 -8.21 36.02
N THR A 179 -3.62 -7.66 36.50
CA THR A 179 -4.34 -8.20 37.67
C THR A 179 -4.99 -9.52 37.24
N LYS A 180 -4.52 -10.65 37.79
CA LYS A 180 -5.12 -11.97 37.57
C LYS A 180 -6.34 -12.12 38.50
N GLU A 181 -7.54 -12.24 37.93
CA GLU A 181 -8.67 -12.85 38.64
C GLU A 181 -8.58 -14.38 38.59
N PRO A 182 -8.98 -15.10 39.66
CA PRO A 182 -8.85 -16.55 39.71
C PRO A 182 -9.96 -17.23 38.90
N VAL A 183 -9.54 -18.06 37.94
CA VAL A 183 -10.41 -18.95 37.16
C VAL A 183 -10.85 -20.13 38.05
N ILE A 184 -12.14 -20.20 38.37
CA ILE A 184 -12.77 -21.38 38.97
C ILE A 184 -12.88 -22.47 37.89
N SER A 185 -12.21 -23.60 38.11
CA SER A 185 -12.24 -24.77 37.25
C SER A 185 -13.58 -25.51 37.36
N ARG A 186 -14.25 -25.74 36.22
CA ARG A 186 -15.48 -26.53 36.16
C ARG A 186 -15.15 -27.99 35.84
N ALA A 187 -15.45 -28.88 36.79
CA ALA A 187 -15.21 -30.32 36.69
C ALA A 187 -16.08 -31.00 35.60
N ARG A 188 -15.45 -31.90 34.83
CA ARG A 188 -16.11 -32.87 33.94
C ARG A 188 -16.89 -33.88 34.77
N ARG A 189 -18.18 -34.09 34.43
CA ARG A 189 -18.94 -35.27 34.86
C ARG A 189 -19.31 -36.09 33.62
N GLY A 190 -18.74 -37.29 33.52
CA GLY A 190 -19.28 -38.35 32.68
C GLY A 190 -20.45 -39.01 33.40
N ALA A 191 -21.51 -39.32 32.66
CA ALA A 191 -22.59 -40.18 33.12
C ALA A 191 -22.75 -41.29 32.10
N THR A 192 -22.45 -42.50 32.55
CA THR A 192 -22.88 -43.77 31.95
C THR A 192 -24.39 -43.91 32.15
N SER A 193 -25.10 -44.46 31.16
CA SER A 193 -26.34 -45.18 31.42
C SER A 193 -26.49 -46.31 30.42
N LYS A 194 -26.56 -47.53 30.95
CA LYS A 194 -27.04 -48.74 30.28
C LYS A 194 -28.56 -48.80 30.46
N LYS A 195 -29.29 -49.09 29.38
CA LYS A 195 -30.23 -50.21 29.30
C LYS A 195 -30.52 -50.51 27.84
#